data_AF-A0A957LS81-F1
#
_entry.id   AF-A0A957LS81-F1
#
_cell.length_a   1.000
_cell.length_b   1.000
_cell.length_c   1.000
_cell.angle_alpha   90.00
_cell.angle_beta   90.00
_cell.angle_gamma   90.00
#
_symmetry.space_group_name_H-M   'P 1'
#
loop_
_entity.id
_entity.type
_entity.pdbx_description
1 polymer ?
#
loop_
_entity_poly.entity_id
_entity_poly.type
_entity_poly.pdbx_seq_one_letter_code
_entity_poly.pdbx_strand_id
1 'polypeptide(L)'
;MSRVTNFRLGSIAAVLLLLATSLLNPPAARAQEDAAGAPASYMLELAAPPAAAVYAGLTSGDQVNAAAATAATQRHLAAIDAAQQATTALLAQHGVPVLYRTQRVYNGIAVRARPEQIAELAALPGVAAIRRIIPAQPDNATSVPYLDAPLLWEGLDGATPARGEGMRIAVIDTGIDYLHADFGGPATGAAYAANDPTIIGDVPGFPGIKIAGGYDFAGDRYNADPDARAYNPIPQPDPDPMDCYGHGTHVAGTAAGFGVTGDSAAYNGPYSASANLGALRIGPGVAPL
;
A
#
# COMPACT_ATOMS: atom_id res chain seq x y z
N MET A 1 -33.06 -37.85 -53.08
CA MET A 1 -31.77 -37.24 -53.45
C MET A 1 -31.43 -36.22 -52.37
N SER A 2 -31.00 -36.66 -51.17
CA SER A 2 -29.60 -36.86 -50.76
C SER A 2 -28.71 -35.64 -51.05
N ARG A 3 -28.48 -34.82 -50.01
CA ARG A 3 -27.14 -34.41 -49.54
C ARG A 3 -27.29 -33.72 -48.18
N VAL A 4 -27.08 -34.52 -47.13
CA VAL A 4 -26.77 -34.07 -45.77
C VAL A 4 -25.32 -33.60 -45.80
N THR A 5 -25.08 -32.30 -45.64
CA THR A 5 -23.74 -31.74 -45.41
C THR A 5 -23.48 -31.68 -43.92
N ASN A 6 -22.71 -32.66 -43.46
CA ASN A 6 -22.11 -32.73 -42.13
C ASN A 6 -21.18 -31.52 -41.89
N PHE A 7 -21.58 -30.59 -41.03
CA PHE A 7 -20.64 -29.66 -40.42
C PHE A 7 -20.01 -30.36 -39.21
N ARG A 8 -18.72 -30.68 -39.35
CA ARG A 8 -17.90 -31.33 -38.32
C ARG A 8 -17.68 -30.35 -37.16
N LEU A 9 -17.93 -30.81 -35.93
CA LEU A 9 -17.41 -30.20 -34.71
C LEU A 9 -15.88 -30.11 -34.84
N GLY A 10 -15.36 -28.89 -34.97
CA GLY A 10 -13.94 -28.61 -34.79
C GLY A 10 -13.59 -28.76 -33.32
N SER A 11 -12.72 -29.73 -33.03
CA SER A 11 -12.15 -29.99 -31.71
C SER A 11 -11.43 -28.73 -31.20
N ILE A 12 -11.86 -28.23 -30.05
CA ILE A 12 -11.11 -27.25 -29.25
C ILE A 12 -9.87 -27.98 -28.73
N ALA A 13 -8.73 -27.77 -29.38
CA ALA A 13 -7.45 -28.17 -28.84
C ALA A 13 -7.11 -27.21 -27.70
N ALA A 14 -7.20 -27.72 -26.47
CA ALA A 14 -6.64 -27.08 -25.29
C ALA A 14 -5.12 -26.94 -25.49
N VAL A 15 -4.64 -25.72 -25.68
CA VAL A 15 -3.21 -25.41 -25.60
C VAL A 15 -2.86 -25.35 -24.12
N LEU A 16 -2.57 -26.53 -23.57
CA LEU A 16 -1.94 -26.71 -22.27
C LEU A 16 -0.44 -26.44 -22.46
N LEU A 17 -0.02 -25.18 -22.31
CA LEU A 17 1.40 -24.86 -22.33
C LEU A 17 2.02 -25.24 -20.98
N LEU A 18 2.52 -26.47 -20.88
CA LEU A 18 3.47 -26.87 -19.84
C LEU A 18 4.77 -26.08 -20.04
N LEU A 19 4.96 -25.05 -19.24
CA LEU A 19 6.29 -24.53 -18.90
C LEU A 19 6.60 -24.90 -17.46
N ALA A 20 6.83 -26.20 -17.26
CA ALA A 20 7.55 -26.71 -16.11
C ALA A 20 8.98 -27.01 -16.56
N THR A 21 9.91 -26.08 -16.31
CA THR A 21 11.31 -26.33 -15.88
C THR A 21 12.08 -25.02 -15.75
N SER A 22 11.84 -24.33 -14.64
CA SER A 22 12.86 -23.53 -13.94
C SER A 22 12.46 -23.36 -12.46
N LEU A 23 11.93 -24.45 -11.88
CA LEU A 23 12.07 -24.71 -10.46
C LEU A 23 13.47 -25.29 -10.28
N LEU A 24 14.42 -24.52 -9.74
CA LEU A 24 15.59 -24.96 -8.95
C LEU A 24 16.57 -23.79 -8.77
N ASN A 25 16.09 -22.74 -8.12
CA ASN A 25 16.77 -21.99 -7.06
C ASN A 25 15.98 -20.70 -6.87
N PRO A 26 15.07 -20.62 -5.87
CA PRO A 26 14.82 -19.29 -5.31
C PRO A 26 16.20 -18.70 -4.99
N PRO A 27 16.49 -17.41 -5.32
CA PRO A 27 17.60 -16.75 -4.64
C PRO A 27 17.34 -17.02 -3.18
N ALA A 28 18.29 -17.69 -2.50
CA ALA A 28 18.10 -18.10 -1.13
C ALA A 28 17.56 -16.88 -0.40
N ALA A 29 16.26 -16.91 -0.07
CA ALA A 29 15.72 -16.05 0.93
C ALA A 29 16.52 -16.50 2.13
N ARG A 30 17.64 -15.82 2.37
CA ARG A 30 18.24 -15.78 3.67
C ARG A 30 17.09 -15.22 4.49
N ALA A 31 16.29 -16.12 5.06
CA ALA A 31 15.85 -15.95 6.41
C ALA A 31 17.17 -15.70 7.14
N GLN A 32 17.55 -14.43 7.18
CA GLN A 32 18.66 -13.93 7.94
C GLN A 32 18.22 -14.28 9.35
N GLU A 33 18.68 -15.43 9.84
CA GLU A 33 18.74 -15.67 11.26
C GLU A 33 19.49 -14.45 11.77
N ASP A 34 18.74 -13.52 12.35
CA ASP A 34 19.29 -12.35 13.02
C ASP A 34 20.46 -12.84 13.87
N ALA A 35 21.57 -12.10 13.87
CA ALA A 35 22.68 -12.38 14.76
C ALA A 35 22.13 -12.71 16.16
N ALA A 36 22.40 -13.93 16.65
CA ALA A 36 21.73 -14.48 17.82
C ALA A 36 21.75 -13.47 18.99
N GLY A 37 20.57 -13.04 19.43
CA GLY A 37 20.38 -12.11 20.55
C GLY A 37 20.12 -10.64 20.17
N ALA A 38 20.21 -10.24 18.90
CA ALA A 38 19.81 -8.89 18.50
C ALA A 38 18.28 -8.71 18.62
N PRO A 39 17.78 -7.55 19.09
CA PRO A 39 16.36 -7.28 19.05
C PRO A 39 15.81 -7.42 17.61
N ALA A 40 14.58 -7.89 17.47
CA ALA A 40 13.85 -7.96 16.22
C ALA A 40 12.44 -7.35 16.41
N SER A 41 11.76 -7.04 15.30
CA SER A 41 10.39 -6.54 15.36
C SER A 41 9.40 -7.69 15.31
N TYR A 42 8.44 -7.71 16.22
CA TYR A 42 7.43 -8.77 16.34
C TYR A 42 6.04 -8.17 16.44
N MET A 43 5.07 -8.86 15.85
CA MET A 43 3.65 -8.57 15.99
C MET A 43 3.04 -9.56 16.99
N LEU A 44 2.54 -9.05 18.11
CA LEU A 44 1.73 -9.81 19.05
C LEU A 44 0.28 -9.76 18.57
N GLU A 45 -0.25 -10.89 18.11
CA GLU A 45 -1.65 -11.09 17.78
C GLU A 45 -2.45 -11.28 19.08
N LEU A 46 -3.52 -10.51 19.26
CA LEU A 46 -4.38 -10.64 20.43
C LEU A 46 -5.65 -11.45 20.11
N ALA A 47 -6.15 -12.19 21.10
CA ALA A 47 -7.20 -13.19 20.91
C ALA A 47 -8.56 -12.64 20.45
N ALA A 48 -8.88 -11.37 20.76
CA ALA A 48 -10.13 -10.78 20.31
C ALA A 48 -10.10 -10.53 18.78
N PRO A 49 -11.18 -10.82 18.04
CA PRO A 49 -11.22 -10.60 16.59
C PRO A 49 -11.01 -9.12 16.24
N PRO A 50 -10.42 -8.80 15.09
CA PRO A 50 -10.31 -7.41 14.63
C PRO A 50 -11.70 -6.82 14.33
N ALA A 51 -11.81 -5.49 14.39
CA ALA A 51 -13.10 -4.82 14.24
C ALA A 51 -13.78 -5.08 12.89
N ALA A 52 -13.00 -5.25 11.81
CA ALA A 52 -13.51 -5.58 10.48
C ALA A 52 -14.23 -6.94 10.46
N ALA A 53 -13.72 -7.94 11.19
CA ALA A 53 -14.36 -9.25 11.28
C ALA A 53 -15.70 -9.18 12.03
N VAL A 54 -15.75 -8.38 13.11
CA VAL A 54 -16.99 -8.13 13.85
C VAL A 54 -18.02 -7.41 12.98
N TYR A 55 -17.61 -6.36 12.27
CA TYR A 55 -18.51 -5.62 11.38
C TYR A 55 -19.05 -6.54 10.28
N ALA A 56 -18.18 -7.31 9.61
CA ALA A 56 -18.57 -8.23 8.55
C ALA A 56 -19.56 -9.30 9.03
N GLY A 57 -19.33 -9.87 10.23
CA GLY A 57 -20.25 -10.85 10.82
C GLY A 57 -21.62 -10.28 11.16
N LEU A 58 -21.72 -8.98 11.42
CA LEU A 58 -23.00 -8.30 11.71
C LEU A 58 -23.74 -7.85 10.44
N THR A 59 -23.06 -7.83 9.29
CA THR A 59 -23.64 -7.39 8.00
C THR A 59 -23.84 -8.53 7.01
N SER A 60 -23.56 -9.78 7.38
CA SER A 60 -23.64 -10.95 6.49
C SER A 60 -25.03 -11.60 6.38
N GLY A 61 -26.10 -10.97 6.88
CA GLY A 61 -27.47 -11.54 6.89
C GLY A 61 -28.50 -10.67 6.16
N ASP A 62 -29.66 -11.23 5.82
CA ASP A 62 -30.70 -10.58 4.98
C ASP A 62 -31.36 -9.33 5.61
N GLN A 63 -31.21 -9.12 6.92
CA GLN A 63 -31.74 -7.98 7.65
C GLN A 63 -30.61 -7.20 8.32
N VAL A 64 -29.84 -6.45 7.53
CA VAL A 64 -28.74 -5.63 8.02
C VAL A 64 -29.25 -4.34 8.64
N ASN A 65 -28.94 -4.12 9.92
CA ASN A 65 -29.03 -2.81 10.56
C ASN A 65 -27.64 -2.19 10.65
N ALA A 66 -27.28 -1.36 9.66
CA ALA A 66 -25.96 -0.74 9.57
C ALA A 66 -25.61 0.12 10.80
N ALA A 67 -26.60 0.82 11.38
CA ALA A 67 -26.38 1.65 12.56
C ALA A 67 -26.05 0.79 13.80
N ALA A 68 -26.79 -0.31 14.00
CA ALA A 68 -26.52 -1.25 15.09
C ALA A 68 -25.17 -1.95 14.92
N ALA A 69 -24.84 -2.39 13.70
CA ALA A 69 -23.54 -2.98 13.38
C ALA A 69 -22.38 -2.00 13.65
N THR A 70 -22.56 -0.73 13.28
CA THR A 70 -21.59 0.34 13.56
C THR A 70 -21.41 0.56 15.06
N ALA A 71 -22.50 0.70 15.81
CA ALA A 71 -22.45 0.91 17.25
C ALA A 71 -21.79 -0.27 17.99
N ALA A 72 -22.09 -1.51 17.57
CA ALA A 72 -21.45 -2.71 18.11
C ALA A 72 -19.94 -2.75 17.80
N THR A 73 -19.57 -2.41 16.56
CA THR A 73 -18.15 -2.34 16.14
C THR A 73 -17.38 -1.26 16.92
N GLN A 74 -17.99 -0.12 17.19
CA GLN A 74 -17.36 0.94 18.01
C GLN A 74 -17.16 0.50 19.46
N ARG A 75 -18.14 -0.18 20.07
CA ARG A 75 -17.96 -0.78 21.40
C ARG A 75 -16.85 -1.83 21.40
N HIS A 76 -16.77 -2.63 20.35
CA HIS A 76 -15.71 -3.63 20.19
C HIS A 76 -14.32 -2.99 20.04
N LEU A 77 -14.18 -1.90 19.28
CA LEU A 77 -12.94 -1.13 19.19
C LEU A 77 -12.49 -0.60 20.55
N ALA A 78 -13.41 -0.07 21.37
CA ALA A 78 -13.09 0.38 22.72
C ALA A 78 -12.63 -0.78 23.63
N ALA A 79 -13.24 -1.96 23.49
CA ALA A 79 -12.81 -3.16 24.23
C ALA A 79 -11.43 -3.66 23.78
N ILE A 80 -11.14 -3.66 22.48
CA ILE A 80 -9.79 -3.96 21.95
C ILE A 80 -8.77 -2.96 22.53
N ASP A 81 -9.08 -1.66 22.51
CA ASP A 81 -8.15 -0.64 22.99
C ASP A 81 -7.83 -0.83 24.48
N ALA A 82 -8.84 -1.08 25.32
CA ALA A 82 -8.64 -1.37 26.74
C ALA A 82 -7.77 -2.62 26.96
N ALA A 83 -8.00 -3.69 26.19
CA ALA A 83 -7.18 -4.90 26.26
C ALA A 83 -5.72 -4.63 25.83
N GLN A 84 -5.53 -3.88 24.74
CA GLN A 84 -4.21 -3.51 24.25
C GLN A 84 -3.44 -2.61 25.23
N GLN A 85 -4.13 -1.70 25.92
CA GLN A 85 -3.52 -0.88 26.97
C GLN A 85 -3.03 -1.75 28.13
N ALA A 86 -3.82 -2.74 28.56
CA ALA A 86 -3.39 -3.69 29.59
C ALA A 86 -2.16 -4.50 29.17
N THR A 87 -2.14 -5.03 27.94
CA THR A 87 -0.96 -5.73 27.41
C THR A 87 0.25 -4.78 27.28
N THR A 88 0.05 -3.54 26.85
CA THR A 88 1.12 -2.52 26.76
C THR A 88 1.74 -2.22 28.12
N ALA A 89 0.93 -2.15 29.18
CA ALA A 89 1.43 -1.97 30.54
C ALA A 89 2.31 -3.15 31.00
N LEU A 90 1.95 -4.38 30.63
CA LEU A 90 2.79 -5.56 30.88
C LEU A 90 4.08 -5.50 30.07
N LEU A 91 4.01 -5.20 28.77
CA LEU A 91 5.19 -5.04 27.90
C LEU A 91 6.20 -4.04 28.47
N ALA A 92 5.73 -2.92 29.04
CA ALA A 92 6.58 -1.95 29.70
C ALA A 92 7.31 -2.52 30.93
N GLN A 93 6.67 -3.39 31.72
CA GLN A 93 7.30 -4.07 32.86
C GLN A 93 8.41 -5.04 32.42
N HIS A 94 8.28 -5.63 31.22
CA HIS A 94 9.30 -6.47 30.60
C HIS A 94 10.36 -5.66 29.81
N GLY A 95 10.30 -4.32 29.84
CA GLY A 95 11.22 -3.46 29.09
C GLY A 95 11.11 -3.65 27.57
N VAL A 96 9.93 -4.03 27.06
CA VAL A 96 9.68 -4.27 25.64
C VAL A 96 9.00 -3.04 25.02
N PRO A 97 9.71 -2.24 24.20
CA PRO A 97 9.14 -1.07 23.56
C PRO A 97 8.09 -1.45 22.51
N VAL A 98 6.95 -0.75 22.55
CA VAL A 98 5.89 -0.80 21.54
C VAL A 98 6.25 0.12 20.38
N LEU A 99 6.11 -0.38 19.16
CA LEU A 99 6.30 0.36 17.91
C LEU A 99 4.99 1.00 17.46
N TYR A 100 3.93 0.20 17.36
CA TYR A 100 2.59 0.65 16.97
C TYR A 100 1.52 -0.37 17.35
N ARG A 101 0.25 0.02 17.25
CA ARG A 101 -0.91 -0.85 17.52
C ARG A 101 -1.88 -0.84 16.34
N THR A 102 -2.50 -1.97 16.06
CA THR A 102 -3.52 -2.14 15.03
C THR A 102 -4.76 -2.78 15.64
N GLN A 103 -5.95 -2.39 15.15
CA GLN A 103 -7.23 -2.83 15.73
C GLN A 103 -8.29 -3.20 14.68
N ARG A 104 -8.22 -2.57 13.51
CA ARG A 104 -9.29 -2.59 12.52
C ARG A 104 -9.27 -3.84 11.66
N VAL A 105 -8.16 -4.10 10.99
CA VAL A 105 -7.98 -5.26 10.09
C VAL A 105 -7.19 -6.38 10.74
N TYR A 106 -6.37 -6.04 11.72
CA TYR A 106 -5.57 -6.94 12.53
C TYR A 106 -5.64 -6.41 13.97
N ASN A 107 -5.81 -7.29 14.96
CA ASN A 107 -5.75 -6.92 16.37
C ASN A 107 -4.37 -7.30 16.91
N GLY A 108 -3.45 -6.34 16.91
CA GLY A 108 -2.10 -6.62 17.36
C GLY A 108 -1.28 -5.42 17.78
N ILE A 109 -0.20 -5.73 18.50
CA ILE A 109 0.76 -4.79 19.04
C ILE A 109 2.13 -5.14 18.43
N ALA A 110 2.68 -4.24 17.63
CA ALA A 110 4.04 -4.37 17.14
C ALA A 110 5.02 -3.92 18.22
N VAL A 111 6.04 -4.74 18.48
CA VAL A 111 7.04 -4.50 19.51
C VAL A 111 8.44 -4.75 18.97
N ARG A 112 9.43 -4.18 19.64
CA ARG A 112 10.84 -4.51 19.43
C ARG A 112 11.32 -5.31 20.64
N ALA A 113 11.60 -6.60 20.44
CA ALA A 113 11.93 -7.54 21.50
C ALA A 113 13.14 -8.40 21.14
N ARG A 114 13.85 -8.92 22.14
CA ARG A 114 14.92 -9.90 21.91
C ARG A 114 14.33 -11.32 21.79
N PRO A 115 14.95 -12.22 21.02
CA PRO A 115 14.45 -13.59 20.83
C PRO A 115 14.17 -14.35 22.14
N GLU A 116 14.97 -14.12 23.18
CA GLU A 116 14.79 -14.76 24.49
C GLU A 116 13.56 -14.28 25.26
N GLN A 117 13.01 -13.12 24.93
CA GLN A 117 11.79 -12.59 25.56
C GLN A 117 10.52 -13.22 24.98
N ILE A 118 10.60 -13.87 23.81
CA ILE A 118 9.41 -14.29 23.05
C ILE A 118 8.56 -15.32 23.79
N ALA A 119 9.17 -16.27 24.50
CA ALA A 119 8.43 -17.27 25.27
C ALA A 119 7.65 -16.63 26.43
N GLU A 120 8.23 -15.65 27.10
CA GLU A 120 7.57 -14.89 28.17
C GLU A 120 6.44 -14.01 27.62
N LEU A 121 6.68 -13.33 26.49
CA LEU A 121 5.68 -12.50 25.83
C LEU A 121 4.49 -13.33 25.32
N ALA A 122 4.74 -14.55 24.83
CA ALA A 122 3.69 -15.46 24.38
C ALA A 122 2.80 -15.96 25.52
N ALA A 123 3.30 -15.94 26.76
CA ALA A 123 2.53 -16.30 27.95
C ALA A 123 1.70 -15.14 28.52
N LEU A 124 1.83 -13.92 27.98
CA LEU A 124 1.04 -12.78 28.46
C LEU A 124 -0.47 -13.00 28.22
N PRO A 125 -1.34 -12.62 29.16
CA PRO A 125 -2.78 -12.72 29.00
C PRO A 125 -3.27 -12.04 27.72
N GLY A 126 -4.07 -12.77 26.94
CA GLY A 126 -4.68 -12.26 25.72
C GLY A 126 -3.81 -12.34 24.46
N VAL A 127 -2.53 -12.70 24.56
CA VAL A 127 -1.67 -12.97 23.40
C VAL A 127 -2.06 -14.33 22.80
N ALA A 128 -2.47 -14.33 21.54
CA ALA A 128 -2.85 -15.52 20.80
C ALA A 128 -1.70 -16.07 19.96
N ALA A 129 -0.87 -15.20 19.40
CA ALA A 129 0.31 -15.58 18.62
C ALA A 129 1.35 -14.46 18.61
N ILE A 130 2.60 -14.84 18.33
CA ILE A 130 3.69 -13.88 18.06
C ILE A 130 4.28 -14.22 16.70
N ARG A 131 4.37 -13.21 15.83
CA ARG A 131 4.90 -13.34 14.46
C ARG A 131 6.03 -12.34 14.26
N ARG A 132 7.12 -12.76 13.63
CA ARG A 132 8.20 -11.83 13.26
C ARG A 132 7.71 -10.90 12.14
N ILE A 133 7.99 -9.60 12.27
CA ILE A 133 7.77 -8.62 11.21
C ILE A 133 9.02 -8.68 10.33
N ILE A 134 8.86 -9.10 9.08
CA ILE A 134 9.97 -9.22 8.13
C ILE A 134 10.11 -7.88 7.41
N PRO A 135 11.31 -7.27 7.37
CA PRO A 135 11.57 -6.09 6.57
C PRO A 135 11.21 -6.32 5.11
N ALA A 136 10.51 -5.36 4.51
CA ALA A 136 10.27 -5.30 3.08
C ALA A 136 11.10 -4.15 2.49
N GLN A 137 11.38 -4.22 1.19
CA GLN A 137 12.10 -3.18 0.46
C GLN A 137 11.29 -2.80 -0.78
N PRO A 138 11.33 -1.53 -1.22
CA PRO A 138 10.78 -1.13 -2.50
C PRO A 138 11.37 -1.97 -3.62
N ASP A 139 10.53 -2.38 -4.56
CA ASP A 139 10.92 -3.11 -5.76
C ASP A 139 10.13 -2.54 -6.94
N ASN A 140 10.79 -2.40 -8.09
CA ASN A 140 10.21 -1.76 -9.25
C ASN A 140 10.61 -2.49 -10.54
N ALA A 141 9.64 -2.65 -11.43
CA ALA A 141 9.83 -3.17 -12.77
C ALA A 141 9.13 -2.26 -13.79
N THR A 142 9.71 -2.11 -14.97
CA THR A 142 9.20 -1.22 -16.02
C THR A 142 8.06 -1.89 -16.80
N SER A 143 6.90 -1.23 -16.96
CA SER A 143 5.72 -1.86 -17.60
C SER A 143 4.90 -0.95 -18.55
N VAL A 144 4.74 0.34 -18.25
CA VAL A 144 3.71 1.19 -18.90
C VAL A 144 3.74 1.27 -20.44
N PRO A 145 4.88 1.42 -21.14
CA PRO A 145 4.85 1.51 -22.61
C PRO A 145 4.42 0.21 -23.32
N TYR A 146 4.13 -0.87 -22.59
CA TYR A 146 3.79 -2.19 -23.12
C TYR A 146 2.35 -2.64 -22.81
N LEU A 147 1.54 -1.81 -22.14
CA LEU A 147 0.19 -2.20 -21.68
C LEU A 147 -0.96 -1.71 -22.57
N ASP A 148 -0.67 -1.03 -23.69
CA ASP A 148 -1.67 -0.42 -24.59
C ASP A 148 -2.75 0.41 -23.87
N ALA A 149 -2.42 1.01 -22.71
CA ALA A 149 -3.33 1.83 -21.92
C ALA A 149 -4.04 2.94 -22.73
N PRO A 150 -3.39 3.60 -23.72
CA PRO A 150 -4.08 4.58 -24.57
C PRO A 150 -5.29 4.05 -25.32
N LEU A 151 -5.36 2.74 -25.63
CA LEU A 151 -6.54 2.13 -26.26
C LEU A 151 -7.76 2.15 -25.34
N LEU A 152 -7.56 2.05 -24.02
CA LEU A 152 -8.66 2.02 -23.04
C LEU A 152 -9.26 3.42 -22.81
N TRP A 153 -8.48 4.47 -23.01
CA TRP A 153 -8.94 5.85 -22.80
C TRP A 153 -10.00 6.30 -23.81
N GLU A 154 -10.09 5.64 -24.98
CA GLU A 154 -11.09 5.90 -26.02
C GLU A 154 -12.31 4.98 -25.91
N GLY A 155 -12.21 3.91 -25.12
CA GLY A 155 -13.19 2.82 -25.08
C GLY A 155 -12.96 1.77 -26.18
N LEU A 156 -13.36 0.53 -25.92
CA LEU A 156 -13.25 -0.60 -26.85
C LEU A 156 -14.63 -1.18 -27.10
N ASP A 157 -15.05 -1.29 -28.36
CA ASP A 157 -16.26 -1.95 -28.87
C ASP A 157 -17.32 -2.34 -27.81
N GLY A 158 -18.08 -1.35 -27.31
CA GLY A 158 -19.12 -1.50 -26.29
C GLY A 158 -18.72 -1.16 -24.84
N ALA A 159 -17.44 -0.92 -24.57
CA ALA A 159 -16.91 -0.41 -23.30
C ALA A 159 -16.71 1.10 -23.36
N THR A 160 -17.11 1.79 -22.28
CA THR A 160 -16.90 3.24 -22.12
C THR A 160 -15.41 3.58 -22.00
N PRO A 161 -14.98 4.78 -22.41
CA PRO A 161 -13.68 5.34 -22.05
C PRO A 161 -13.33 5.09 -20.58
N ALA A 162 -12.15 4.54 -20.32
CA ALA A 162 -11.69 4.23 -18.97
C ALA A 162 -10.38 4.97 -18.69
N ARG A 163 -10.47 6.11 -17.99
CA ARG A 163 -9.30 6.95 -17.63
C ARG A 163 -9.12 7.10 -16.12
N GLY A 164 -9.97 6.47 -15.31
CA GLY A 164 -9.89 6.51 -13.85
C GLY A 164 -10.95 7.35 -13.17
N GLU A 165 -11.85 7.99 -13.92
CA GLU A 165 -12.79 8.97 -13.38
C GLU A 165 -13.60 8.41 -12.20
N GLY A 166 -13.53 9.13 -11.07
CA GLY A 166 -14.27 8.78 -9.84
C GLY A 166 -13.68 7.59 -9.07
N MET A 167 -12.60 6.98 -9.56
CA MET A 167 -11.87 5.94 -8.83
C MET A 167 -10.90 6.57 -7.84
N ARG A 168 -10.57 5.81 -6.79
CA ARG A 168 -9.52 6.16 -5.82
C ARG A 168 -8.51 5.04 -5.77
N ILE A 169 -7.23 5.40 -5.86
CA ILE A 169 -6.12 4.46 -5.74
C ILE A 169 -5.39 4.81 -4.45
N ALA A 170 -5.26 3.83 -3.55
CA ALA A 170 -4.43 3.95 -2.36
C ALA A 170 -3.06 3.36 -2.66
N VAL A 171 -2.01 4.17 -2.55
CA VAL A 171 -0.62 3.76 -2.71
C VAL A 171 -0.01 3.65 -1.31
N ILE A 172 0.44 2.45 -0.93
CA ILE A 172 1.14 2.19 0.34
C ILE A 172 2.61 2.00 -0.01
N ASP A 173 3.40 3.08 0.12
CA ASP A 173 4.76 3.15 -0.40
C ASP A 173 5.57 4.21 0.40
N THR A 174 6.67 4.71 -0.14
CA THR A 174 7.59 5.65 0.54
C THR A 174 7.06 7.08 0.69
N GLY A 175 5.86 7.36 0.22
CA GLY A 175 5.23 8.68 0.24
C GLY A 175 4.79 9.14 -1.15
N ILE A 176 4.45 10.42 -1.26
CA ILE A 176 4.10 11.09 -2.51
C ILE A 176 4.63 12.53 -2.53
N ASP A 177 5.42 12.89 -3.55
CA ASP A 177 5.75 14.28 -3.85
C ASP A 177 4.53 14.99 -4.46
N TYR A 178 3.62 15.43 -3.59
CA TYR A 178 2.44 16.18 -3.98
C TYR A 178 2.75 17.60 -4.49
N LEU A 179 4.00 18.08 -4.36
CA LEU A 179 4.43 19.35 -4.94
C LEU A 179 4.77 19.24 -6.42
N HIS A 180 4.98 18.01 -6.91
CA HIS A 180 5.32 17.74 -8.29
C HIS A 180 4.17 18.06 -9.26
N ALA A 181 4.51 18.61 -10.43
CA ALA A 181 3.55 19.01 -11.46
C ALA A 181 2.67 17.83 -11.95
N ASP A 182 3.22 16.62 -11.94
CA ASP A 182 2.51 15.40 -12.34
C ASP A 182 1.27 15.09 -11.47
N PHE A 183 1.21 15.68 -10.26
CA PHE A 183 0.07 15.59 -9.35
C PHE A 183 -0.65 16.92 -9.15
N GLY A 184 -0.35 17.92 -9.99
CA GLY A 184 -0.95 19.26 -9.92
C GLY A 184 -0.39 20.14 -8.81
N GLY A 185 0.77 19.80 -8.26
CA GLY A 185 1.46 20.64 -7.28
C GLY A 185 2.10 21.89 -7.90
N PRO A 186 2.56 22.85 -7.08
CA PRO A 186 3.13 24.12 -7.55
C PRO A 186 4.41 23.95 -8.39
N ALA A 187 5.18 22.88 -8.18
CA ALA A 187 6.41 22.56 -8.90
C ALA A 187 7.44 23.72 -8.95
N THR A 188 7.56 24.49 -7.86
CA THR A 188 8.52 25.61 -7.77
C THR A 188 9.61 25.33 -6.74
N GLY A 189 10.83 25.80 -7.02
CA GLY A 189 11.93 25.71 -6.05
C GLY A 189 11.63 26.42 -4.71
N ALA A 190 10.79 27.47 -4.71
CA ALA A 190 10.37 28.14 -3.49
C ALA A 190 9.45 27.26 -2.63
N ALA A 191 8.54 26.49 -3.24
CA ALA A 191 7.71 25.53 -2.52
C ALA A 191 8.57 24.41 -1.90
N TYR A 192 9.46 23.80 -2.69
CA TYR A 192 10.36 22.77 -2.16
C TYR A 192 11.29 23.28 -1.06
N ALA A 193 11.79 24.52 -1.16
CA ALA A 193 12.66 25.09 -0.13
C ALA A 193 11.93 25.46 1.17
N ALA A 194 10.62 25.70 1.11
CA ALA A 194 9.79 26.06 2.25
C ALA A 194 9.11 24.85 2.92
N ASN A 195 9.05 23.70 2.23
CA ASN A 195 8.37 22.50 2.70
C ASN A 195 9.11 21.81 3.84
N ASP A 196 8.45 21.67 4.98
CA ASP A 196 8.75 20.73 6.05
C ASP A 196 8.00 19.43 5.76
N PRO A 197 8.68 18.31 5.49
CA PRO A 197 8.04 17.05 5.07
C PRO A 197 7.22 16.37 6.18
N THR A 198 7.07 17.00 7.35
CA THR A 198 6.30 16.49 8.48
C THR A 198 5.08 17.34 8.82
N ILE A 199 4.83 18.43 8.07
CA ILE A 199 3.80 19.44 8.39
C ILE A 199 2.91 19.70 7.18
N ILE A 200 1.68 19.17 7.21
CA ILE A 200 0.67 19.54 6.23
C ILE A 200 0.33 21.04 6.28
N GLY A 201 0.38 21.70 5.13
CA GLY A 201 -0.22 23.02 4.88
C GLY A 201 0.72 24.20 5.13
N ASP A 202 1.99 23.94 5.41
CA ASP A 202 3.08 24.92 5.39
C ASP A 202 3.36 25.45 3.97
N VAL A 203 3.13 24.61 2.96
CA VAL A 203 3.13 24.95 1.53
C VAL A 203 1.83 24.49 0.85
N PRO A 204 1.39 25.18 -0.23
CA PRO A 204 0.22 24.75 -0.99
C PRO A 204 0.53 23.49 -1.82
N GLY A 205 -0.41 22.56 -1.88
CA GLY A 205 -0.29 21.36 -2.72
C GLY A 205 -1.01 20.14 -2.15
N PHE A 206 -1.26 20.11 -0.84
CA PHE A 206 -1.88 18.97 -0.17
C PHE A 206 -2.97 19.38 0.84
N PRO A 207 -4.16 18.74 0.81
CA PRO A 207 -4.65 17.89 -0.27
C PRO A 207 -4.73 18.70 -1.58
N GLY A 208 -4.48 18.03 -2.70
CA GLY A 208 -4.41 18.63 -4.03
C GLY A 208 -5.56 18.22 -4.95
N ILE A 209 -5.49 18.66 -6.20
CA ILE A 209 -6.45 18.24 -7.23
C ILE A 209 -6.35 16.74 -7.55
N LYS A 210 -5.18 16.15 -7.34
CA LYS A 210 -4.89 14.73 -7.61
C LYS A 210 -4.81 13.89 -6.36
N ILE A 211 -4.16 14.43 -5.32
CA ILE A 211 -3.90 13.72 -4.08
C ILE A 211 -4.97 14.10 -3.05
N ALA A 212 -5.92 13.21 -2.83
CA ALA A 212 -7.07 13.45 -1.95
C ALA A 212 -6.73 13.38 -0.45
N GLY A 213 -5.60 12.77 -0.08
CA GLY A 213 -5.16 12.58 1.29
C GLY A 213 -4.04 11.54 1.39
N GLY A 214 -3.53 11.34 2.60
CA GLY A 214 -2.36 10.53 2.89
C GLY A 214 -1.94 10.69 4.35
N TYR A 215 -1.02 9.84 4.80
CA TYR A 215 -0.43 9.84 6.14
C TYR A 215 0.90 9.09 6.10
N ASP A 216 1.95 9.59 6.74
CA ASP A 216 3.20 8.84 6.90
C ASP A 216 3.15 7.97 8.17
N PHE A 217 3.12 6.66 7.98
CA PHE A 217 3.12 5.67 9.06
C PHE A 217 4.53 5.27 9.54
N ALA A 218 5.57 5.71 8.85
CA ALA A 218 6.95 5.29 9.05
C ALA A 218 7.86 6.43 9.49
N GLY A 219 7.76 7.61 8.91
CA GLY A 219 8.67 8.74 9.12
C GLY A 219 9.89 8.70 8.19
N ASP A 220 10.37 9.86 7.78
CA ASP A 220 11.51 10.04 6.85
C ASP A 220 12.79 9.28 7.18
N ARG A 221 13.03 9.04 8.48
CA ARG A 221 14.24 8.37 8.96
C ARG A 221 14.07 6.87 9.11
N TYR A 222 12.90 6.31 8.77
CA TYR A 222 12.66 4.89 8.91
C TYR A 222 13.51 4.09 7.93
N ASN A 223 14.21 3.09 8.45
CA ASN A 223 14.96 2.15 7.64
C ASN A 223 15.00 0.79 8.35
N ALA A 224 14.31 -0.19 7.77
CA ALA A 224 14.21 -1.54 8.30
C ALA A 224 15.36 -2.46 7.89
N ASP A 225 16.29 -2.01 7.06
CA ASP A 225 17.44 -2.80 6.59
C ASP A 225 18.55 -2.84 7.67
N PRO A 226 18.76 -3.98 8.36
CA PRO A 226 19.75 -4.10 9.42
C PRO A 226 21.20 -3.95 8.94
N ASP A 227 21.44 -4.11 7.64
CA ASP A 227 22.77 -4.00 7.04
C ASP A 227 23.07 -2.57 6.56
N ALA A 228 22.05 -1.69 6.55
CA ALA A 228 22.21 -0.30 6.14
C ALA A 228 22.89 0.54 7.23
N ARG A 229 23.80 1.45 6.83
CA ARG A 229 24.44 2.43 7.73
C ARG A 229 23.42 3.30 8.47
N ALA A 230 22.30 3.59 7.83
CA ALA A 230 21.21 4.40 8.37
C ALA A 230 20.08 3.54 8.98
N TYR A 231 20.37 2.31 9.43
CA TYR A 231 19.38 1.43 10.06
C TYR A 231 18.66 2.14 11.22
N ASN A 232 17.34 2.23 11.11
CA ASN A 232 16.46 2.83 12.10
C ASN A 232 15.06 2.21 11.97
N PRO A 233 14.83 1.04 12.60
CA PRO A 233 13.58 0.28 12.45
C PRO A 233 12.43 0.83 13.30
N ILE A 234 12.62 1.98 13.95
CA ILE A 234 11.64 2.60 14.84
C ILE A 234 10.86 3.63 14.02
N PRO A 235 9.56 3.39 13.74
CA PRO A 235 8.76 4.34 13.00
C PRO A 235 8.53 5.62 13.82
N GLN A 236 8.50 6.75 13.13
CA GLN A 236 8.16 8.08 13.63
C GLN A 236 7.05 8.66 12.76
N PRO A 237 5.79 8.17 12.92
CA PRO A 237 4.69 8.59 12.07
C PRO A 237 4.37 10.07 12.24
N ASP A 238 3.93 10.69 11.16
CA ASP A 238 3.49 12.08 11.13
C ASP A 238 2.38 12.27 10.08
N PRO A 239 1.66 13.39 10.07
CA PRO A 239 0.49 13.53 9.22
C PRO A 239 0.83 13.73 7.74
N ASP A 240 2.04 14.14 7.40
CA ASP A 240 2.42 14.57 6.05
C ASP A 240 2.93 13.37 5.22
N PRO A 241 2.32 13.04 4.07
CA PRO A 241 2.75 11.90 3.26
C PRO A 241 3.89 12.25 2.27
N MET A 242 4.62 13.34 2.48
CA MET A 242 5.71 13.76 1.58
C MET A 242 6.70 12.61 1.32
N ASP A 243 7.09 12.43 0.06
CA ASP A 243 8.04 11.38 -0.30
C ASP A 243 9.50 11.81 -0.09
N CYS A 244 10.20 11.11 0.78
CA CYS A 244 11.62 11.34 1.05
C CYS A 244 12.55 10.32 0.36
N TYR A 245 12.00 9.41 -0.47
CA TYR A 245 12.75 8.38 -1.19
C TYR A 245 12.53 8.40 -2.71
N GLY A 246 11.30 8.66 -3.16
CA GLY A 246 10.91 8.82 -4.57
C GLY A 246 10.21 7.61 -5.19
N HIS A 247 10.22 6.44 -4.55
CA HIS A 247 9.60 5.23 -5.09
C HIS A 247 8.08 5.34 -5.12
N GLY A 248 7.47 5.79 -4.02
CA GLY A 248 6.03 6.00 -3.93
C GLY A 248 5.52 7.04 -4.93
N THR A 249 6.26 8.13 -5.11
CA THR A 249 5.99 9.13 -6.16
C THR A 249 6.02 8.51 -7.55
N HIS A 250 7.00 7.67 -7.86
CA HIS A 250 7.09 6.98 -9.14
C HIS A 250 5.93 5.98 -9.35
N VAL A 251 5.57 5.22 -8.32
CA VAL A 251 4.44 4.27 -8.35
C VAL A 251 3.13 5.01 -8.56
N ALA A 252 2.90 6.11 -7.82
CA ALA A 252 1.71 6.95 -7.96
C ALA A 252 1.63 7.59 -9.36
N GLY A 253 2.76 8.04 -9.91
CA GLY A 253 2.84 8.59 -11.27
C GLY A 253 2.49 7.55 -12.31
N THR A 254 3.03 6.33 -12.17
CA THR A 254 2.69 5.18 -13.02
C THR A 254 1.19 4.84 -12.97
N ALA A 255 0.60 4.86 -11.77
CA ALA A 255 -0.80 4.53 -11.58
C ALA A 255 -1.72 5.61 -12.16
N ALA A 256 -1.46 6.87 -11.83
CA ALA A 256 -2.43 7.94 -12.03
C ALA A 256 -1.85 9.30 -12.41
N GLY A 257 -0.55 9.49 -12.57
CA GLY A 257 0.05 10.80 -12.91
C GLY A 257 -0.62 11.48 -14.10
N PHE A 258 -0.74 12.81 -14.07
CA PHE A 258 -1.30 13.56 -15.20
C PHE A 258 -0.41 13.54 -16.44
N GLY A 259 0.89 13.28 -16.26
CA GLY A 259 1.94 13.57 -17.21
C GLY A 259 2.50 14.98 -16.98
N VAL A 260 3.71 15.20 -17.49
CA VAL A 260 4.40 16.49 -17.45
C VAL A 260 4.83 16.90 -18.85
N THR A 261 4.46 18.10 -19.25
CA THR A 261 4.80 18.68 -20.55
C THR A 261 6.28 19.08 -20.62
N GLY A 262 6.77 19.36 -21.84
CA GLY A 262 8.18 19.77 -22.04
C GLY A 262 8.59 21.03 -21.29
N ASP A 263 7.64 21.92 -20.97
CA ASP A 263 7.83 23.14 -20.17
C ASP A 263 7.62 22.92 -18.65
N SER A 264 7.58 21.66 -18.19
CA SER A 264 7.45 21.27 -16.77
C SER A 264 6.09 21.53 -16.13
N ALA A 265 5.04 21.77 -16.91
CA ALA A 265 3.68 21.93 -16.41
C ALA A 265 2.95 20.57 -16.34
N ALA A 266 1.88 20.51 -15.53
CA ALA A 266 0.98 19.37 -15.54
C ALA A 266 0.33 19.24 -16.93
N TYR A 267 0.32 18.02 -17.49
CA TYR A 267 -0.41 17.74 -18.71
C TYR A 267 -1.92 17.69 -18.42
N ASN A 268 -2.73 18.34 -19.24
CA ASN A 268 -4.17 18.46 -19.03
C ASN A 268 -5.01 17.69 -20.08
N GLY A 269 -4.37 16.79 -20.84
CA GLY A 269 -5.01 15.99 -21.90
C GLY A 269 -4.82 16.56 -23.32
N PRO A 270 -5.45 15.93 -24.34
CA PRO A 270 -6.42 14.84 -24.23
C PRO A 270 -5.76 13.51 -23.84
N TYR A 271 -6.35 12.77 -22.90
CA TYR A 271 -5.96 11.38 -22.62
C TYR A 271 -6.62 10.48 -23.66
N SER A 272 -5.97 10.33 -24.82
CA SER A 272 -6.46 9.56 -25.97
C SER A 272 -5.29 9.02 -26.81
N ALA A 273 -5.55 8.10 -27.74
CA ALA A 273 -4.52 7.55 -28.62
C ALA A 273 -3.97 8.59 -29.61
N SER A 274 -4.72 9.67 -29.85
CA SER A 274 -4.28 10.83 -30.63
C SER A 274 -3.32 11.78 -29.90
N ALA A 275 -3.10 11.58 -28.59
CA ALA A 275 -2.20 12.39 -27.80
C ALA A 275 -0.73 12.15 -28.20
N ASN A 276 0.04 13.22 -28.42
CA ASN A 276 1.47 13.10 -28.65
C ASN A 276 2.23 12.90 -27.32
N LEU A 277 2.06 11.72 -26.73
CA LEU A 277 2.70 11.38 -25.45
C LEU A 277 4.23 11.40 -25.53
N GLY A 278 4.81 11.18 -26.73
CA GLY A 278 6.25 11.26 -26.94
C GLY A 278 6.84 12.67 -26.83
N ALA A 279 6.01 13.72 -26.83
CA ALA A 279 6.43 15.09 -26.58
C ALA A 279 6.39 15.47 -25.08
N LEU A 280 5.86 14.60 -24.22
CA LEU A 280 5.84 14.82 -22.78
C LEU A 280 7.20 14.47 -22.18
N ARG A 281 7.60 15.25 -21.18
CA ARG A 281 8.79 14.93 -20.36
C ARG A 281 8.54 13.70 -19.51
N ILE A 282 7.32 13.58 -18.98
CA ILE A 282 6.85 12.43 -18.21
C ILE A 282 5.49 12.06 -18.79
N GLY A 283 5.33 10.80 -19.20
CA GLY A 283 4.04 10.30 -19.69
C GLY A 283 3.01 10.22 -18.56
N PRO A 284 1.71 10.31 -18.89
CA PRO A 284 0.66 10.10 -17.89
C PRO A 284 0.67 8.66 -17.35
N GLY A 285 0.10 8.49 -16.17
CA GLY A 285 -0.22 7.19 -15.61
C GLY A 285 -1.34 6.48 -16.36
N VAL A 286 -1.61 5.23 -15.96
CA VAL A 286 -2.66 4.39 -16.58
C VAL A 286 -4.06 4.98 -16.40
N ALA A 287 -4.35 5.53 -15.21
CA ALA A 287 -5.62 6.14 -14.84
C ALA A 287 -5.44 7.63 -14.51
N PRO A 288 -5.24 8.50 -15.52
CA PRO A 288 -4.87 9.89 -15.32
C PRO A 288 -6.00 10.82 -14.83
N LEU A 289 -7.24 10.35 -14.67
CA LEU A 289 -8.40 11.15 -14.21
C LEU A 289 -9.03 10.65 -12.92
#